data_AF-A0A383W1U1-F1
#
_entry.id   AF-A0A383W1U1-F1
#
_cell.length_a   1.000
_cell.length_b   1.000
_cell.length_c   1.000
_cell.angle_alpha   90.00
_cell.angle_beta   90.00
_cell.angle_gamma   90.00
#
_symmetry.space_group_name_H-M   'P 1'
#
loop_
_entity.id
_entity.type
_entity.pdbx_description
1 polymer ?
#
loop_
_entity_poly.entity_id
_entity_poly.type
_entity_poly.pdbx_seq_one_letter_code
_entity_poly.pdbx_strand_id
1 'polypeptide(L)'
;MLRVVASHQPPLVFVNEAADGSKNFTGFLVDLLPMLLETAGLPRNYSIRYIPAAGGRQLENGSWTGMMGELTSGRADLALYPMTLTAQRAKYIQHTQPFQDGGYGLLVKTQAVNTAQRAIYIQHTQPFQDGGYGLLVKTQAVNTGYSFLLPFTWQVWLLFLMAMLAVVLLLTAMDLATRKARHAALEKVDSRKVQRSRKRDKLMGHAIETIMMAVNSGAAPASRSLGVKLLFIAWAIFSVIMLAAYTANLTANLTVNQLAVQIGSLADLAQSSAYFGVPADSSVSSYFTSSLDKAALLLRPRMIEYKDTDDAVADVRRGKIAAFVTDHINALYFTQVKPCDLALGSEVVGSGSLVLALKPNSTIRGKLDDAMLKLAESGQVPDLRRKWFQDNSECDSEATTEGGRLSMAQAWSVFVIPAVGAAAGILIAAAEVFYYNKMFVGVQSLRHDLSAMGARVVLSRRLHRQPRSISKSLRFGSATDHTFDVESPVQDADDANSQKSAADKAAQRDGSGSGSSSAKQQQQQQQRQGSE
;
A
#
# COMPACT_ATOMS: atom_id res chain seq x y z
N MET A 1 -3.75 37.86 -47.11
CA MET A 1 -3.85 37.77 -45.65
C MET A 1 -4.71 36.57 -45.33
N LEU A 2 -4.17 35.60 -44.58
CA LEU A 2 -4.87 34.36 -44.23
C LEU A 2 -5.75 34.57 -42.99
N ARG A 3 -7.02 34.16 -43.04
CA ARG A 3 -7.94 34.28 -41.89
C ARG A 3 -7.92 32.97 -41.11
N VAL A 4 -7.39 33.00 -39.91
CA VAL A 4 -7.28 31.85 -39.01
C VAL A 4 -8.33 31.99 -37.91
N VAL A 5 -9.06 30.91 -37.64
CA VAL A 5 -9.94 30.83 -36.46
C VAL A 5 -9.27 29.97 -35.39
N ALA A 6 -9.35 30.36 -34.12
CA ALA A 6 -8.82 29.61 -32.98
C ALA A 6 -9.88 29.48 -31.88
N SER A 7 -9.76 28.44 -31.06
CA SER A 7 -10.62 28.21 -29.88
C SER A 7 -9.76 27.72 -28.72
N HIS A 8 -10.24 27.86 -27.49
CA HIS A 8 -9.49 27.45 -26.30
C HIS A 8 -9.46 25.93 -26.20
N GLN A 9 -8.26 25.34 -26.23
CA GLN A 9 -8.07 23.89 -26.11
C GLN A 9 -6.64 23.60 -25.61
N PRO A 10 -6.41 23.60 -24.29
CA PRO A 10 -5.10 23.30 -23.71
C PRO A 10 -4.58 21.90 -24.11
N PRO A 11 -3.26 21.72 -24.35
CA PRO A 11 -2.20 22.72 -24.47
C PRO A 11 -1.95 23.14 -25.93
N LEU A 12 -2.88 22.79 -26.83
CA LEU A 12 -2.75 23.02 -28.27
C LEU A 12 -2.96 24.50 -28.62
N VAL A 13 -3.94 25.13 -27.98
CA VAL A 13 -4.20 26.57 -28.03
C VAL A 13 -4.69 27.06 -26.66
N PHE A 14 -3.87 27.88 -26.00
CA PHE A 14 -4.27 28.72 -24.89
C PHE A 14 -4.74 30.08 -25.41
N VAL A 15 -5.72 30.68 -24.73
CA VAL A 15 -6.30 31.98 -25.10
C VAL A 15 -6.32 32.84 -23.85
N ASN A 16 -5.30 33.68 -23.70
CA ASN A 16 -5.15 34.57 -22.56
C ASN A 16 -5.69 35.95 -22.93
N GLU A 17 -6.66 36.45 -22.18
CA GLU A 17 -7.19 37.80 -22.34
C GLU A 17 -6.34 38.78 -21.52
N ALA A 18 -5.71 39.73 -22.20
CA ALA A 18 -4.91 40.77 -21.57
C ALA A 18 -5.79 41.90 -21.03
N ALA A 19 -5.24 42.73 -20.13
CA ALA A 19 -5.97 43.80 -19.46
C ALA A 19 -6.52 44.90 -20.38
N ASP A 20 -6.06 44.95 -21.64
CA ASP A 20 -6.53 45.85 -22.69
C ASP A 20 -7.65 45.22 -23.57
N GLY A 21 -8.08 43.99 -23.27
CA GLY A 21 -9.04 43.23 -24.07
C GLY A 21 -8.45 42.56 -25.31
N SER A 22 -7.13 42.68 -25.54
CA SER A 22 -6.45 41.91 -26.58
C SER A 22 -6.33 40.43 -26.18
N LYS A 23 -6.41 39.52 -27.15
CA LYS A 23 -6.31 38.08 -26.91
C LYS A 23 -4.95 37.57 -27.40
N ASN A 24 -4.13 37.14 -26.45
CA ASN A 24 -2.86 36.50 -26.71
C ASN A 24 -3.06 34.99 -26.86
N PHE A 25 -2.51 34.44 -27.94
CA PHE A 25 -2.57 33.01 -28.25
C PHE A 25 -1.20 32.38 -28.00
N THR A 26 -1.16 31.25 -27.32
CA THR A 26 0.05 30.40 -27.15
C THR A 26 -0.34 28.93 -27.25
N GLY A 27 0.63 28.01 -27.34
CA GLY A 27 0.36 26.56 -27.40
C GLY A 27 0.95 25.90 -28.64
N PHE A 28 0.89 24.57 -28.67
CA PHE A 28 1.53 23.74 -29.71
C PHE A 28 1.14 24.14 -31.14
N LEU A 29 -0.16 24.37 -31.42
CA LEU A 29 -0.59 24.74 -32.78
C LEU A 29 -0.20 26.18 -33.13
N VAL A 30 -0.17 27.08 -32.14
CA VAL A 30 0.24 28.48 -32.32
C VAL A 30 1.73 28.58 -32.71
N ASP A 31 2.59 27.78 -32.08
CA ASP A 31 4.00 27.64 -32.44
C ASP A 31 4.19 26.95 -33.80
N LEU A 32 3.36 25.94 -34.12
CA LEU A 32 3.46 25.14 -35.35
C LEU A 32 3.09 25.93 -36.62
N LEU A 33 2.10 26.82 -36.57
CA LEU A 33 1.62 27.55 -37.75
C LEU A 33 2.71 28.43 -38.41
N PRO A 34 3.48 29.27 -37.68
CA PRO A 34 4.60 30.02 -38.25
C PRO A 34 5.65 29.16 -38.94
N MET A 35 5.93 27.96 -38.42
CA MET A 35 6.89 27.02 -39.01
C MET A 35 6.33 26.43 -40.30
N LEU A 36 5.08 25.94 -40.28
CA LEU A 36 4.40 25.43 -41.48
C LEU A 36 4.34 26.46 -42.62
N LEU A 37 4.02 27.72 -42.32
CA LEU A 37 3.97 28.77 -43.35
C LEU A 37 5.35 29.07 -43.95
N GLU A 38 6.41 29.06 -43.14
CA GLU A 38 7.79 29.25 -43.59
C GLU A 38 8.26 28.09 -44.47
N THR A 39 8.10 26.85 -44.03
CA THR A 39 8.44 25.64 -44.81
C THR A 39 7.61 25.49 -46.09
N ALA A 40 6.37 25.99 -46.10
CA ALA A 40 5.49 26.02 -47.29
C ALA A 40 5.83 27.15 -48.29
N GLY A 41 6.76 28.06 -47.95
CA GLY A 41 7.05 29.26 -48.76
C GLY A 41 5.84 30.20 -48.87
N LEU A 42 5.07 30.34 -47.79
CA LEU A 42 3.88 31.19 -47.69
C LEU A 42 4.15 32.41 -46.79
N PRO A 43 3.58 33.59 -47.11
CA PRO A 43 3.79 34.79 -46.30
C PRO A 43 3.12 34.65 -44.92
N ARG A 44 3.86 35.00 -43.85
CA ARG A 44 3.38 35.01 -42.44
C ARG A 44 2.30 36.07 -42.13
N ASN A 45 1.61 36.61 -43.13
CA ASN A 45 0.54 37.60 -42.96
C ASN A 45 -0.81 36.91 -42.75
N TYR A 46 -1.14 36.64 -41.48
CA TYR A 46 -2.40 36.05 -41.05
C TYR A 46 -3.00 36.80 -39.85
N SER A 47 -4.31 36.67 -39.65
CA SER A 47 -5.00 37.11 -38.43
C SER A 47 -5.65 35.92 -37.72
N ILE A 48 -5.57 35.88 -36.40
CA ILE A 48 -6.26 34.89 -35.57
C ILE A 48 -7.51 35.55 -34.98
N ARG A 49 -8.67 34.92 -35.15
CA ARG A 49 -9.93 35.29 -34.50
C ARG A 49 -10.36 34.18 -33.54
N TYR A 50 -10.56 34.52 -32.28
CA TYR A 50 -11.10 33.60 -31.28
C TYR A 50 -12.60 33.33 -31.48
N ILE A 51 -13.03 32.08 -31.28
CA ILE A 51 -14.43 31.72 -31.01
C ILE A 51 -14.52 30.76 -29.81
N PRO A 52 -15.54 30.88 -28.93
CA PRO A 52 -15.80 29.91 -27.86
C PRO A 52 -16.61 28.73 -28.39
N ALA A 53 -15.99 27.88 -29.22
CA ALA A 53 -16.65 26.71 -29.80
C ALA A 53 -15.70 25.55 -30.11
N ALA A 54 -16.21 24.32 -30.00
CA ALA A 54 -15.47 23.10 -30.34
C ALA A 54 -15.41 22.86 -31.87
N GLY A 55 -14.91 21.68 -32.26
CA GLY A 55 -14.75 21.26 -33.66
C GLY A 55 -16.01 21.41 -34.52
N GLY A 56 -17.20 21.27 -33.96
CA GLY A 56 -18.49 21.46 -34.64
C GLY A 56 -19.19 20.16 -35.00
N ARG A 57 -20.53 20.20 -34.96
CA ARG A 57 -21.46 19.12 -35.29
C ARG A 57 -22.33 19.52 -36.49
N GLN A 58 -22.78 18.53 -37.26
CA GLN A 58 -23.74 18.74 -38.34
C GLN A 58 -25.16 18.79 -37.77
N LEU A 59 -25.91 19.84 -38.12
CA LEU A 59 -27.32 20.01 -37.79
C LEU A 59 -28.21 19.29 -38.81
N GLU A 60 -29.47 19.03 -38.46
CA GLU A 60 -30.44 18.36 -39.34
C GLU A 60 -30.68 19.08 -40.67
N ASN A 61 -30.50 20.41 -40.69
CA ASN A 61 -30.57 21.23 -41.90
C ASN A 61 -29.32 21.12 -42.81
N GLY A 62 -28.36 20.23 -42.46
CA GLY A 62 -27.11 20.00 -43.18
C GLY A 62 -25.99 21.00 -42.91
N SER A 63 -26.27 22.11 -42.20
CA SER A 63 -25.26 23.11 -41.81
C SER A 63 -24.40 22.66 -40.63
N TRP A 64 -23.26 23.31 -40.42
CA TRP A 64 -22.27 22.95 -39.39
C TRP A 64 -22.16 24.03 -38.32
N THR A 65 -22.06 23.61 -37.05
CA THR A 65 -21.71 24.49 -35.92
C THR A 65 -20.19 24.60 -35.73
N GLY A 66 -19.75 25.43 -34.78
CA GLY A 66 -18.35 25.51 -34.34
C GLY A 66 -17.32 25.78 -35.44
N MET A 67 -16.13 25.20 -35.29
CA MET A 67 -15.01 25.40 -36.22
C MET A 67 -15.32 24.93 -37.64
N MET A 68 -16.03 23.80 -37.79
CA MET A 68 -16.55 23.35 -39.09
C MET A 68 -17.42 24.42 -39.75
N GLY A 69 -18.33 25.04 -38.99
CA GLY A 69 -19.20 26.12 -39.48
C GLY A 69 -18.43 27.33 -40.04
N GLU A 70 -17.37 27.77 -39.37
CA GLU A 70 -16.53 28.88 -39.84
C GLU A 70 -15.76 28.58 -41.14
N LEU A 71 -15.30 27.34 -41.31
CA LEU A 71 -14.60 26.89 -42.52
C LEU A 71 -15.58 26.70 -43.69
N THR A 72 -16.72 26.06 -43.47
CA THR A 72 -17.71 25.79 -44.52
C THR A 72 -18.43 27.06 -44.99
N SER A 73 -18.62 28.04 -44.10
CA SER A 73 -19.17 29.36 -44.46
C SER A 73 -18.15 30.32 -45.09
N GLY A 74 -16.88 29.92 -45.19
CA GLY A 74 -15.81 30.75 -45.74
C GLY A 74 -15.47 31.98 -44.89
N ARG A 75 -15.89 32.02 -43.61
CA ARG A 75 -15.53 33.08 -42.65
C ARG A 75 -14.08 32.96 -42.18
N ALA A 76 -13.54 31.74 -42.16
CA ALA A 76 -12.12 31.45 -41.96
C ALA A 76 -11.55 30.60 -43.10
N ASP A 77 -10.23 30.67 -43.31
CA ASP A 77 -9.50 29.91 -44.32
C ASP A 77 -8.80 28.66 -43.72
N LEU A 78 -8.40 28.75 -42.45
CA LEU A 78 -7.73 27.73 -41.64
C LEU A 78 -8.27 27.73 -40.21
N ALA A 79 -8.43 26.56 -39.60
CA ALA A 79 -8.76 26.40 -38.18
C ALA A 79 -7.53 25.94 -37.39
N LEU A 80 -7.14 26.76 -36.41
CA LEU A 80 -6.12 26.48 -35.41
C LEU A 80 -6.79 25.79 -34.22
N TYR A 81 -7.09 24.51 -34.40
CA TYR A 81 -7.76 23.65 -33.42
C TYR A 81 -7.44 22.19 -33.73
N PRO A 82 -7.33 21.28 -32.74
CA PRO A 82 -7.20 19.85 -32.97
C PRO A 82 -8.48 19.27 -33.58
N MET A 83 -8.63 19.37 -34.90
CA MET A 83 -9.80 18.81 -35.58
C MET A 83 -9.63 17.29 -35.69
N THR A 84 -10.39 16.52 -34.90
CA THR A 84 -10.50 15.07 -35.14
C THR A 84 -11.10 14.83 -36.52
N LEU A 85 -10.36 14.16 -37.41
CA LEU A 85 -10.82 13.84 -38.76
C LEU A 85 -11.86 12.73 -38.73
N THR A 86 -13.07 13.01 -39.23
CA THR A 86 -14.15 12.02 -39.37
C THR A 86 -14.62 11.93 -40.82
N ALA A 87 -15.18 10.78 -41.21
CA ALA A 87 -15.73 10.55 -42.55
C ALA A 87 -16.89 11.50 -42.93
N GLN A 88 -17.54 12.13 -41.95
CA GLN A 88 -18.52 13.20 -42.18
C GLN A 88 -17.82 14.54 -42.45
N ARG A 89 -16.86 14.94 -41.60
CA ARG A 89 -16.14 16.22 -41.73
C ARG A 89 -15.34 16.29 -43.04
N ALA A 90 -14.66 15.21 -43.41
CA ALA A 90 -13.84 15.10 -44.62
C ALA A 90 -14.58 15.39 -45.94
N LYS A 91 -15.93 15.36 -45.95
CA LYS A 91 -16.75 15.70 -47.12
C LYS A 91 -16.92 17.21 -47.34
N TYR A 92 -16.73 18.03 -46.29
CA TYR A 92 -17.07 19.45 -46.29
C TYR A 92 -15.85 20.38 -46.09
N ILE A 93 -14.76 19.86 -45.54
CA ILE A 93 -13.50 20.59 -45.35
C ILE A 93 -12.33 19.88 -46.04
N GLN A 94 -11.27 20.63 -46.30
CA GLN A 94 -9.97 20.06 -46.65
C GLN A 94 -9.10 19.98 -45.39
N HIS A 95 -8.08 19.14 -45.40
CA HIS A 95 -7.15 19.00 -44.28
C HIS A 95 -5.72 18.75 -44.76
N THR A 96 -4.76 18.93 -43.86
CA THR A 96 -3.39 18.43 -43.99
C THR A 96 -3.31 16.93 -43.67
N GLN A 97 -2.14 16.32 -43.86
CA GLN A 97 -1.74 15.13 -43.12
C GLN A 97 -1.98 15.33 -41.61
N PRO A 98 -2.29 14.26 -40.86
CA PRO A 98 -2.32 14.33 -39.41
C PRO A 98 -1.00 14.84 -38.84
N PHE A 99 -1.10 15.74 -37.86
CA PHE A 99 0.03 16.04 -36.97
C PHE A 99 0.06 15.10 -35.76
N GLN A 100 -1.04 14.37 -35.53
CA GLN A 100 -1.16 13.35 -34.51
C GLN A 100 -1.94 12.16 -35.08
N ASP A 101 -1.27 11.01 -35.20
CA ASP A 101 -1.88 9.78 -35.73
C ASP A 101 -2.75 9.07 -34.69
N GLY A 102 -3.92 8.60 -35.12
CA GLY A 102 -4.66 7.54 -34.44
C GLY A 102 -3.92 6.22 -34.62
N GLY A 103 -3.21 5.78 -33.60
CA GLY A 103 -2.24 4.67 -33.70
C GLY A 103 -2.86 3.31 -34.05
N TYR A 104 -2.44 2.73 -35.17
CA TYR A 104 -2.62 1.31 -35.45
C TYR A 104 -1.66 0.48 -34.59
N GLY A 105 -2.19 -0.37 -33.72
CA GLY A 105 -1.37 -1.26 -32.88
C GLY A 105 -0.75 -2.41 -33.66
N LEU A 106 0.57 -2.57 -33.60
CA LEU A 106 1.26 -3.74 -34.15
C LEU A 106 1.16 -4.94 -33.21
N LEU A 107 0.35 -5.95 -33.57
CA LEU A 107 0.28 -7.22 -32.84
C LEU A 107 1.51 -8.10 -33.14
N VAL A 108 2.54 -8.00 -32.29
CA VAL A 108 3.69 -8.91 -32.33
C VAL A 108 3.36 -10.21 -31.58
N LYS A 109 3.52 -11.36 -32.23
CA LYS A 109 3.41 -12.68 -31.59
C LYS A 109 4.50 -12.83 -30.52
N THR A 110 4.14 -12.60 -29.25
CA THR A 110 5.08 -12.75 -28.14
C THR A 110 5.50 -14.22 -28.02
N GLN A 111 6.75 -14.52 -28.39
CA GLN A 111 7.31 -15.84 -28.09
C GLN A 111 7.47 -16.02 -26.58
N ALA A 112 7.27 -17.25 -26.10
CA ALA A 112 7.31 -17.59 -24.69
C ALA A 112 8.76 -17.59 -24.17
N VAL A 113 9.25 -16.41 -23.79
CA VAL A 113 10.50 -16.21 -23.06
C VAL A 113 10.17 -15.96 -21.58
N ASN A 114 10.97 -16.56 -20.70
CA ASN A 114 10.62 -16.76 -19.28
C ASN A 114 10.35 -15.45 -18.50
N THR A 115 9.42 -15.55 -17.55
CA THR A 115 8.50 -14.49 -17.11
C THR A 115 9.09 -13.38 -16.23
N ALA A 116 10.40 -13.31 -16.01
CA ALA A 116 11.00 -12.36 -15.05
C ALA A 116 11.25 -10.95 -15.63
N GLN A 117 11.58 -10.83 -16.93
CA GLN A 117 11.96 -9.55 -17.55
C GLN A 117 10.81 -8.86 -18.31
N ARG A 118 9.63 -9.49 -18.40
CA ARG A 118 8.49 -8.99 -19.21
C ARG A 118 7.79 -7.74 -18.65
N ALA A 119 7.80 -7.51 -17.34
CA ALA A 119 7.04 -6.42 -16.73
C ALA A 119 7.57 -5.03 -17.11
N ILE A 120 8.90 -4.89 -17.23
CA ILE A 120 9.57 -3.59 -17.36
C ILE A 120 9.55 -3.09 -18.82
N TYR A 121 9.69 -3.99 -19.80
CA TYR A 121 9.86 -3.58 -21.20
C TYR A 121 8.54 -3.30 -21.95
N ILE A 122 7.44 -3.97 -21.58
CA ILE A 122 6.17 -3.86 -22.33
C ILE A 122 5.39 -2.60 -21.96
N GLN A 123 5.54 -2.08 -20.73
CA GLN A 123 4.88 -0.83 -20.32
C GLN A 123 5.44 0.40 -21.05
N HIS A 124 6.74 0.42 -21.38
CA HIS A 124 7.35 1.52 -22.15
C HIS A 124 7.12 1.43 -23.67
N THR A 125 6.49 0.35 -24.16
CA THR A 125 6.12 0.19 -25.57
C THR A 125 4.62 0.00 -25.74
N GLN A 126 3.81 0.78 -25.01
CA GLN A 126 2.51 1.12 -25.58
C GLN A 126 2.78 1.77 -26.97
N PRO A 127 2.21 1.26 -28.07
CA PRO A 127 2.37 1.91 -29.37
C PRO A 127 1.86 3.35 -29.28
N PHE A 128 2.31 4.22 -30.20
CA PHE A 128 1.91 5.63 -30.30
C PHE A 128 0.39 5.79 -30.57
N GLN A 129 -0.45 5.46 -29.58
CA GLN A 129 -1.91 5.58 -29.56
C GLN A 129 -2.30 6.90 -28.88
N ASP A 130 -1.60 7.95 -29.29
CA ASP A 130 -1.86 9.33 -28.91
C ASP A 130 -3.19 9.87 -29.49
N GLY A 131 -3.71 9.21 -30.53
CA GLY A 131 -4.95 9.58 -31.22
C GLY A 131 -6.11 8.62 -30.92
N GLY A 132 -7.33 9.15 -30.97
CA GLY A 132 -8.52 8.58 -30.31
C GLY A 132 -8.89 9.38 -29.05
N TYR A 133 -9.89 8.90 -28.31
CA TYR A 133 -10.42 9.61 -27.15
C TYR A 133 -9.85 9.05 -25.84
N GLY A 134 -9.24 9.91 -25.03
CA GLY A 134 -8.77 9.57 -23.70
C GLY A 134 -9.89 9.67 -22.67
N LEU A 135 -9.91 8.71 -21.74
CA LEU A 135 -10.79 8.72 -20.58
C LEU A 135 -10.06 9.40 -19.40
N LEU A 136 -10.42 10.63 -19.05
CA LEU A 136 -9.84 11.35 -17.92
C LEU A 136 -10.63 11.04 -16.65
N VAL A 137 -9.97 10.51 -15.63
CA VAL A 137 -10.58 10.00 -14.39
C VAL A 137 -9.81 10.48 -13.16
N LYS A 138 -10.53 10.66 -12.05
CA LYS A 138 -9.91 11.04 -10.79
C LYS A 138 -9.15 9.87 -10.18
N THR A 139 -7.88 10.09 -9.81
CA THR A 139 -7.11 9.11 -9.05
C THR A 139 -7.53 9.10 -7.59
N GLN A 140 -7.44 7.93 -6.95
CA GLN A 140 -7.58 7.82 -5.50
C GLN A 140 -6.28 7.33 -4.90
N ALA A 141 -5.73 8.09 -3.95
CA ALA A 141 -4.61 7.64 -3.14
C ALA A 141 -5.04 6.41 -2.33
N VAL A 142 -4.39 5.27 -2.54
CA VAL A 142 -4.68 4.02 -1.83
C VAL A 142 -4.11 4.07 -0.41
N ASN A 143 -4.73 4.89 0.43
CA ASN A 143 -4.42 4.99 1.86
C ASN A 143 -5.05 3.83 2.65
N THR A 144 -4.61 2.61 2.32
CA THR A 144 -5.01 1.42 3.07
C THR A 144 -4.24 1.37 4.39
N GLY A 145 -4.98 1.34 5.49
CA GLY A 145 -4.39 1.31 6.84
C GLY A 145 -3.49 0.11 7.12
N TYR A 146 -3.60 -0.94 6.29
CA TYR A 146 -2.86 -2.18 6.35
C TYR A 146 -1.70 -2.25 5.34
N SER A 147 -1.13 -1.11 4.92
CA SER A 147 -0.05 -1.06 3.93
C SER A 147 1.14 -1.99 4.26
N PHE A 148 1.37 -2.27 5.54
CA PHE A 148 2.39 -3.22 6.02
C PHE A 148 2.15 -4.68 5.59
N LEU A 149 0.92 -5.09 5.24
CA LEU A 149 0.61 -6.45 4.77
C LEU A 149 0.75 -6.62 3.25
N LEU A 150 0.74 -5.52 2.48
CA LEU A 150 0.88 -5.50 1.02
C LEU A 150 2.17 -6.14 0.45
N PRO A 151 3.33 -6.20 1.14
CA PRO A 151 4.56 -6.80 0.60
C PRO A 151 4.44 -8.28 0.22
N PHE A 152 3.49 -9.01 0.81
CA PHE A 152 3.23 -10.42 0.57
C PHE A 152 1.75 -10.66 0.32
N THR A 153 1.44 -11.50 -0.68
CA THR A 153 0.06 -11.93 -0.91
C THR A 153 -0.41 -12.86 0.21
N TRP A 154 -1.73 -12.96 0.40
CA TRP A 154 -2.31 -13.80 1.46
C TRP A 154 -1.88 -15.28 1.39
N GLN A 155 -1.58 -15.79 0.19
CA GLN A 155 -1.05 -17.14 0.01
C GLN A 155 0.36 -17.30 0.62
N VAL A 156 1.24 -16.30 0.48
CA VAL A 156 2.59 -16.31 1.05
C VAL A 156 2.52 -16.23 2.57
N TRP A 157 1.63 -15.40 3.12
CA TRP A 157 1.34 -15.36 4.56
C TRP A 157 0.89 -16.72 5.11
N LEU A 158 -0.02 -17.40 4.40
CA LEU A 158 -0.48 -18.73 4.78
C LEU A 158 0.64 -19.78 4.72
N LEU A 159 1.44 -19.78 3.65
CA LEU A 159 2.59 -20.68 3.51
C LEU A 159 3.64 -20.46 4.62
N PHE A 160 3.90 -19.21 4.99
CA PHE A 160 4.81 -18.87 6.09
C PHE A 160 4.30 -19.41 7.44
N LEU A 161 3.00 -19.22 7.75
CA LEU A 161 2.39 -19.74 8.96
C LEU A 161 2.42 -21.28 9.01
N MET A 162 2.13 -21.94 7.89
CA MET A 162 2.21 -23.40 7.76
C MET A 162 3.64 -23.92 7.92
N ALA A 163 4.64 -23.23 7.33
CA ALA A 163 6.05 -23.58 7.47
C ALA A 163 6.54 -23.41 8.92
N MET A 164 6.14 -22.32 9.60
CA MET A 164 6.44 -22.09 11.00
C MET A 164 5.87 -23.18 11.90
N LEU A 165 4.59 -23.54 11.71
CA LEU A 165 3.95 -24.62 12.44
C LEU A 165 4.62 -25.97 12.18
N ALA A 166 4.97 -26.28 10.93
CA ALA A 166 5.71 -27.49 10.57
C ALA A 166 7.09 -27.56 11.24
N VAL A 167 7.85 -26.45 11.27
CA VAL A 167 9.17 -26.40 11.91
C VAL A 167 9.07 -26.50 13.43
N VAL A 168 8.07 -25.88 14.07
CA VAL A 168 7.81 -26.07 15.51
C VAL A 168 7.45 -27.52 15.83
N LEU A 169 6.62 -28.18 15.00
CA LEU A 169 6.31 -29.60 15.15
C LEU A 169 7.54 -30.51 14.94
N LEU A 170 8.39 -30.22 13.96
CA LEU A 170 9.63 -30.97 13.71
C LEU A 170 10.65 -30.78 14.85
N LEU A 171 10.88 -29.55 15.29
CA LEU A 171 11.77 -29.24 16.42
C LEU A 171 11.29 -29.91 17.70
N THR A 172 10.00 -29.83 18.02
CA THR A 172 9.44 -30.51 19.19
C THR A 172 9.52 -32.03 19.06
N ALA A 173 9.19 -32.62 17.90
CA ALA A 173 9.32 -34.06 17.67
C ALA A 173 10.77 -34.56 17.82
N MET A 174 11.75 -33.84 17.24
CA MET A 174 13.17 -34.16 17.37
C MET A 174 13.69 -33.98 18.80
N ASP A 175 13.27 -32.94 19.50
CA ASP A 175 13.65 -32.70 20.90
C ASP A 175 12.98 -33.70 21.86
N LEU A 176 11.76 -34.17 21.57
CA LEU A 176 11.13 -35.30 22.27
C LEU A 176 11.88 -36.62 21.99
N ALA A 177 12.22 -36.91 20.74
CA ALA A 177 12.91 -38.15 20.36
C ALA A 177 14.32 -38.23 20.97
N THR A 178 15.09 -37.14 20.85
CA THR A 178 16.44 -37.06 21.42
C THR A 178 16.42 -37.05 22.95
N ARG A 179 15.43 -36.41 23.60
CA ARG A 179 15.24 -36.54 25.06
C ARG A 179 14.90 -37.97 25.46
N LYS A 180 13.95 -38.65 24.79
CA LYS A 180 13.62 -40.06 25.08
C LYS A 180 14.85 -40.96 24.98
N ALA A 181 15.61 -40.87 23.88
CA ALA A 181 16.85 -41.62 23.70
C ALA A 181 17.88 -41.33 24.80
N ARG A 182 18.06 -40.05 25.17
CA ARG A 182 18.99 -39.63 26.22
C ARG A 182 18.56 -40.10 27.62
N HIS A 183 17.27 -40.06 27.95
CA HIS A 183 16.78 -40.58 29.23
C HIS A 183 16.95 -42.09 29.31
N ALA A 184 16.64 -42.84 28.25
CA ALA A 184 16.86 -44.29 28.19
C ALA A 184 18.35 -44.67 28.29
N ALA A 185 19.26 -43.85 27.75
CA ALA A 185 20.70 -44.04 27.92
C ALA A 185 21.18 -43.70 29.36
N LEU A 186 20.66 -42.64 29.97
CA LEU A 186 21.01 -42.24 31.35
C LEU A 186 20.46 -43.21 32.41
N GLU A 187 19.30 -43.80 32.16
CA GLU A 187 18.66 -44.79 33.04
C GLU A 187 19.50 -46.07 33.20
N LYS A 188 20.28 -46.43 32.17
CA LYS A 188 21.26 -47.53 32.22
C LYS A 188 22.53 -47.22 33.03
N VAL A 189 22.77 -45.96 33.39
CA VAL A 189 24.03 -45.52 34.03
C VAL A 189 23.81 -44.99 35.46
N ASP A 190 22.77 -44.19 35.71
CA ASP A 190 22.47 -43.64 37.04
C ASP A 190 20.99 -43.23 37.19
N SER A 191 20.20 -44.08 37.84
CA SER A 191 18.76 -43.88 38.05
C SER A 191 18.43 -42.65 38.91
N ARG A 192 19.32 -42.22 39.83
CA ARG A 192 19.04 -41.10 40.75
C ARG A 192 19.08 -39.75 40.02
N LYS A 193 19.95 -39.61 39.01
CA LYS A 193 20.01 -38.41 38.15
C LYS A 193 18.77 -38.27 37.27
N VAL A 194 18.22 -39.37 36.75
CA VAL A 194 17.01 -39.37 35.90
C VAL A 194 15.81 -38.77 36.65
N GLN A 195 15.60 -39.15 37.91
CA GLN A 195 14.46 -38.67 38.70
C GLN A 195 14.57 -37.18 39.08
N ARG A 196 15.80 -36.64 39.20
CA ARG A 196 16.05 -35.18 39.34
C ARG A 196 15.93 -34.39 38.03
N SER A 197 16.08 -35.03 36.87
CA SER A 197 15.80 -34.42 35.56
C SER A 197 14.29 -34.31 35.33
N ARG A 198 13.56 -35.43 35.41
CA ARG A 198 12.10 -35.47 35.20
C ARG A 198 11.32 -34.46 36.05
N LYS A 199 11.81 -34.11 37.25
CA LYS A 199 11.17 -33.13 38.15
C LYS A 199 11.44 -31.66 37.79
N ARG A 200 12.39 -31.40 36.88
CA ARG A 200 12.80 -30.09 36.37
C ARG A 200 12.28 -29.82 34.96
N ASP A 201 12.17 -30.87 34.16
CA ASP A 201 11.78 -30.85 32.74
C ASP A 201 10.26 -30.62 32.57
N LYS A 202 9.76 -29.40 32.88
CA LYS A 202 8.37 -29.00 32.63
C LYS A 202 8.15 -28.80 31.12
N LEU A 203 7.43 -29.74 30.50
CA LEU A 203 7.10 -29.77 29.07
C LEU A 203 6.60 -28.42 28.49
N MET A 204 5.80 -27.67 29.26
CA MET A 204 5.27 -26.35 28.86
C MET A 204 6.35 -25.27 28.70
N GLY A 205 7.40 -25.26 29.53
CA GLY A 205 8.44 -24.23 29.46
C GLY A 205 9.22 -24.31 28.15
N HIS A 206 9.64 -25.52 27.81
CA HIS A 206 10.38 -25.77 26.55
C HIS A 206 9.53 -25.55 25.30
N ALA A 207 8.21 -25.77 25.34
CA ALA A 207 7.34 -25.44 24.21
C ALA A 207 7.35 -23.93 23.93
N ILE A 208 7.22 -23.09 24.97
CA ILE A 208 7.29 -21.63 24.85
C ILE A 208 8.68 -21.18 24.39
N GLU A 209 9.75 -21.76 24.93
CA GLU A 209 11.13 -21.50 24.47
C GLU A 209 11.32 -21.85 22.98
N THR A 210 10.79 -22.99 22.51
CA THR A 210 10.87 -23.36 21.08
C THR A 210 10.05 -22.44 20.17
N ILE A 211 8.96 -21.85 20.66
CA ILE A 211 8.15 -20.88 19.93
C ILE A 211 8.87 -19.52 19.89
N MET A 212 9.42 -19.03 21.00
CA MET A 212 10.23 -17.81 21.05
C MET A 212 11.47 -17.91 20.14
N MET A 213 12.15 -19.05 20.18
CA MET A 213 13.25 -19.42 19.28
C MET A 213 12.83 -19.40 17.79
N ALA A 214 11.59 -19.76 17.46
CA ALA A 214 11.07 -19.71 16.08
C ALA A 214 10.70 -18.28 15.61
N VAL A 215 10.33 -17.38 16.54
CA VAL A 215 9.94 -15.97 16.28
C VAL A 215 11.17 -15.03 16.21
N ASN A 216 12.37 -15.57 16.00
CA ASN A 216 13.64 -14.82 15.90
C ASN A 216 13.99 -13.98 17.15
N SER A 217 13.44 -14.29 18.33
CA SER A 217 13.62 -13.47 19.55
C SER A 217 14.91 -13.78 20.34
N GLY A 218 15.99 -14.16 19.64
CA GLY A 218 17.34 -14.31 20.21
C GLY A 218 17.59 -15.51 21.16
N ALA A 219 16.59 -16.33 21.45
CA ALA A 219 16.75 -17.50 22.32
C ALA A 219 17.45 -18.66 21.59
N ALA A 220 18.70 -18.97 21.97
CA ALA A 220 19.44 -20.11 21.43
C ALA A 220 18.93 -21.45 22.01
N PRO A 221 18.90 -22.55 21.22
CA PRO A 221 18.44 -23.84 21.71
C PRO A 221 19.31 -24.38 22.86
N ALA A 222 18.66 -24.65 24.01
CA ALA A 222 19.27 -25.32 25.15
C ALA A 222 19.63 -26.80 24.88
N SER A 223 19.20 -27.36 23.74
CA SER A 223 19.43 -28.75 23.37
C SER A 223 20.88 -29.00 22.88
N ARG A 224 21.44 -30.15 23.26
CA ARG A 224 22.81 -30.55 22.88
C ARG A 224 22.87 -31.32 21.55
N SER A 225 21.74 -31.58 20.90
CA SER A 225 21.67 -32.37 19.66
C SER A 225 22.11 -31.56 18.45
N LEU A 226 23.06 -32.09 17.66
CA LEU A 226 23.50 -31.47 16.41
C LEU A 226 22.36 -31.35 15.40
N GLY A 227 21.47 -32.34 15.29
CA GLY A 227 20.34 -32.30 14.36
C GLY A 227 19.34 -31.17 14.65
N VAL A 228 19.06 -30.91 15.93
CA VAL A 228 18.17 -29.80 16.34
C VAL A 228 18.84 -28.45 16.06
N LYS A 229 20.16 -28.35 16.25
CA LYS A 229 20.93 -27.14 15.93
C LYS A 229 20.98 -26.87 14.42
N LEU A 230 21.19 -27.89 13.58
CA LEU A 230 21.20 -27.74 12.13
C LEU A 230 19.83 -27.31 11.58
N LEU A 231 18.75 -27.92 12.06
CA LEU A 231 17.38 -27.51 11.67
C LEU A 231 17.07 -26.07 12.11
N PHE A 232 17.53 -25.67 13.30
CA PHE A 232 17.40 -24.29 13.76
C PHE A 232 18.21 -23.30 12.91
N ILE A 233 19.46 -23.62 12.56
CA ILE A 233 20.30 -22.76 11.69
C ILE A 233 19.63 -22.59 10.32
N ALA A 234 19.07 -23.65 9.74
CA ALA A 234 18.32 -23.58 8.48
C ALA A 234 17.07 -22.69 8.61
N TRP A 235 16.30 -22.81 9.70
CA TRP A 235 15.15 -21.93 9.97
C TRP A 235 15.56 -20.47 10.19
N ALA A 236 16.67 -20.22 10.88
CA ALA A 236 17.18 -18.87 11.11
C ALA A 236 17.60 -18.20 9.79
N ILE A 237 18.30 -18.92 8.91
CA ILE A 237 18.66 -18.44 7.56
C ILE A 237 17.38 -18.12 6.76
N PHE A 238 16.40 -19.02 6.73
CA PHE A 238 15.11 -18.78 6.06
C PHE A 238 14.40 -17.54 6.62
N SER A 239 14.35 -17.39 7.95
CA SER A 239 13.69 -16.27 8.62
C SER A 239 14.36 -14.92 8.31
N VAL A 240 15.70 -14.89 8.25
CA VAL A 240 16.45 -13.69 7.86
C VAL A 240 16.21 -13.32 6.40
N ILE A 241 16.17 -14.30 5.48
CA ILE A 241 15.87 -14.08 4.07
C ILE A 241 14.43 -13.53 3.90
N MET A 242 13.45 -14.13 4.59
CA MET A 242 12.07 -13.66 4.55
C MET A 242 11.90 -12.25 5.13
N LEU A 243 12.61 -11.92 6.22
CA LEU A 243 12.62 -10.58 6.79
C LEU A 243 13.25 -9.55 5.83
N ALA A 244 14.36 -9.88 5.18
CA ALA A 244 15.00 -9.03 4.18
C ALA A 244 14.10 -8.79 2.96
N ALA A 245 13.44 -9.84 2.46
CA ALA A 245 12.48 -9.73 1.36
C ALA A 245 11.26 -8.87 1.75
N TYR A 246 10.76 -9.02 2.98
CA TYR A 246 9.69 -8.18 3.51
C TYR A 246 10.09 -6.70 3.58
N THR A 247 11.26 -6.38 4.12
CA THR A 247 11.72 -4.97 4.24
C THR A 247 12.01 -4.34 2.89
N ALA A 248 12.57 -5.10 1.92
CA ALA A 248 12.79 -4.63 0.56
C ALA A 248 11.47 -4.34 -0.16
N ASN A 249 10.52 -5.28 -0.15
CA ASN A 249 9.22 -5.11 -0.81
C ASN A 249 8.35 -4.04 -0.14
N LEU A 250 8.41 -3.92 1.20
CA LEU A 250 7.75 -2.84 1.93
C LEU A 250 8.31 -1.48 1.53
N THR A 251 9.63 -1.33 1.46
CA THR A 251 10.27 -0.07 1.05
C THR A 251 9.85 0.29 -0.38
N ALA A 252 9.91 -0.66 -1.32
CA ALA A 252 9.49 -0.44 -2.71
C ALA A 252 8.01 -0.01 -2.82
N ASN A 253 7.11 -0.67 -2.09
CA ASN A 253 5.68 -0.32 -2.06
C ASN A 253 5.40 1.03 -1.37
N LEU A 254 6.26 1.49 -0.45
CA LEU A 254 6.13 2.79 0.19
C LEU A 254 6.76 3.93 -0.62
N THR A 255 7.75 3.66 -1.48
CA THR A 255 8.34 4.65 -2.39
C THR A 255 7.47 4.96 -3.60
N VAL A 256 6.50 4.11 -3.93
CA VAL A 256 5.55 4.34 -5.02
C VAL A 256 4.21 4.78 -4.41
N ASN A 257 3.88 6.07 -4.54
CA ASN A 257 2.54 6.56 -4.24
C ASN A 257 1.53 5.88 -5.16
N GLN A 258 0.83 4.86 -4.65
CA GLN A 258 -0.18 4.12 -5.42
C GLN A 258 -1.45 4.98 -5.58
N LEU A 259 -1.47 5.75 -6.65
CA LEU A 259 -2.66 6.36 -7.22
C LEU A 259 -3.43 5.29 -8.00
N ALA A 260 -4.53 4.79 -7.44
CA ALA A 260 -5.38 3.84 -8.13
C ALA A 260 -6.38 4.56 -9.06
N VAL A 261 -6.47 4.07 -10.28
CA VAL A 261 -7.54 4.39 -11.22
C VAL A 261 -8.69 3.42 -11.01
N GLN A 262 -9.88 3.91 -10.63
CA GLN A 262 -11.04 3.04 -10.42
C GLN A 262 -11.75 2.61 -11.71
N ILE A 263 -11.66 3.41 -12.77
CA ILE A 263 -12.35 3.21 -14.05
C ILE A 263 -11.30 3.28 -15.16
N GLY A 264 -10.78 2.13 -15.57
CA GLY A 264 -9.72 2.05 -16.58
C GLY A 264 -10.22 1.93 -18.02
N SER A 265 -11.42 1.40 -18.21
CA SER A 265 -12.01 1.12 -19.54
C SER A 265 -13.41 1.72 -19.71
N LEU A 266 -13.88 1.80 -20.95
CA LEU A 266 -15.25 2.21 -21.24
C LEU A 266 -16.28 1.17 -20.74
N ALA A 267 -15.87 -0.10 -20.68
CA ALA A 267 -16.67 -1.19 -20.14
C ALA A 267 -16.85 -1.10 -18.62
N ASP A 268 -15.85 -0.64 -17.87
CA ASP A 268 -15.96 -0.38 -16.42
C ASP A 268 -16.89 0.82 -16.16
N LEU A 269 -16.76 1.88 -16.98
CA LEU A 269 -17.65 3.04 -16.90
C LEU A 269 -19.11 2.65 -17.17
N ALA A 270 -19.36 1.77 -18.16
CA ALA A 270 -20.71 1.26 -18.48
C ALA A 270 -21.30 0.36 -17.38
N GLN A 271 -20.47 -0.36 -16.64
CA GLN A 271 -20.88 -1.11 -15.44
C GLN A 271 -21.18 -0.18 -14.26
N SER A 272 -20.43 0.92 -14.13
CA SER A 272 -20.74 1.97 -13.15
C SER A 272 -22.08 2.65 -13.49
N SER A 273 -22.84 3.05 -12.46
CA SER A 273 -24.07 3.84 -12.64
C SER A 273 -23.83 5.35 -12.78
N ALA A 274 -22.57 5.77 -12.97
CA ALA A 274 -22.17 7.17 -12.89
C ALA A 274 -22.38 7.94 -14.20
N TYR A 275 -22.41 9.27 -14.07
CA TYR A 275 -22.43 10.21 -15.19
C TYR A 275 -21.00 10.48 -15.71
N PHE A 276 -20.89 10.79 -17.00
CA PHE A 276 -19.64 11.17 -17.64
C PHE A 276 -19.81 12.41 -18.51
N GLY A 277 -18.74 13.21 -18.60
CA GLY A 277 -18.71 14.43 -19.42
C GLY A 277 -18.11 14.20 -20.80
N VAL A 278 -18.60 14.95 -21.79
CA VAL A 278 -17.99 15.09 -23.13
C VAL A 278 -18.00 16.57 -23.56
N PRO A 279 -17.07 17.04 -24.41
CA PRO A 279 -17.18 18.36 -25.01
C PRO A 279 -18.42 18.46 -25.93
N ALA A 280 -19.18 19.55 -25.82
CA ALA A 280 -20.34 19.86 -26.65
C ALA A 280 -19.92 20.11 -28.11
N ASP A 281 -20.80 19.78 -29.07
CA ASP A 281 -20.55 19.92 -30.52
C ASP A 281 -19.19 19.35 -30.98
N SER A 282 -18.75 18.26 -30.36
CA SER A 282 -17.46 17.63 -30.63
C SER A 282 -17.59 16.31 -31.39
N SER A 283 -16.43 15.80 -31.82
CA SER A 283 -16.23 14.45 -32.36
C SER A 283 -16.64 13.39 -31.33
N VAL A 284 -16.35 13.64 -30.06
CA VAL A 284 -16.64 12.75 -28.92
C VAL A 284 -18.14 12.63 -28.70
N SER A 285 -18.85 13.76 -28.56
CA SER A 285 -20.32 13.78 -28.46
C SER A 285 -20.96 13.05 -29.65
N SER A 286 -20.49 13.34 -30.87
CA SER A 286 -20.96 12.72 -32.11
C SER A 286 -20.71 11.20 -32.13
N TYR A 287 -19.59 10.73 -31.56
CA TYR A 287 -19.30 9.31 -31.39
C TYR A 287 -20.30 8.64 -30.45
N PHE A 288 -20.57 9.21 -29.27
CA PHE A 288 -21.55 8.63 -28.34
C PHE A 288 -23.01 8.70 -28.86
N THR A 289 -23.38 9.69 -29.67
CA THR A 289 -24.71 9.77 -30.31
C THR A 289 -24.87 8.92 -31.57
N SER A 290 -23.80 8.65 -32.33
CA SER A 290 -23.89 8.00 -33.65
C SER A 290 -23.29 6.59 -33.72
N SER A 291 -22.41 6.22 -32.78
CA SER A 291 -21.81 4.88 -32.77
C SER A 291 -22.82 3.79 -32.39
N LEU A 292 -22.52 2.58 -32.88
CA LEU A 292 -23.23 1.34 -32.55
C LEU A 292 -22.45 0.49 -31.54
N ASP A 293 -21.42 1.05 -30.89
CA ASP A 293 -20.69 0.33 -29.86
C ASP A 293 -21.58 0.08 -28.64
N LYS A 294 -21.48 -1.13 -28.08
CA LYS A 294 -22.33 -1.58 -26.98
C LYS A 294 -22.09 -0.77 -25.70
N ALA A 295 -20.84 -0.39 -25.40
CA ALA A 295 -20.55 0.41 -24.22
C ALA A 295 -21.03 1.86 -24.43
N ALA A 296 -20.76 2.46 -25.59
CA ALA A 296 -21.26 3.79 -25.94
C ALA A 296 -22.81 3.89 -25.92
N LEU A 297 -23.53 2.87 -26.39
CA LEU A 297 -24.99 2.81 -26.36
C LEU A 297 -25.56 2.75 -24.94
N LEU A 298 -24.95 1.97 -24.04
CA LEU A 298 -25.34 1.90 -22.63
C LEU A 298 -25.05 3.21 -21.87
N LEU A 299 -24.01 3.93 -22.28
CA LEU A 299 -23.59 5.18 -21.65
C LEU A 299 -24.37 6.40 -22.14
N ARG A 300 -24.86 6.42 -23.39
CA ARG A 300 -25.63 7.53 -23.99
C ARG A 300 -26.62 8.27 -23.06
N PRO A 301 -27.50 7.61 -22.27
CA PRO A 301 -28.43 8.32 -21.37
C PRO A 301 -27.79 8.99 -20.14
N ARG A 302 -26.50 8.74 -19.87
CA ARG A 302 -25.71 9.31 -18.75
C ARG A 302 -24.65 10.33 -19.20
N MET A 303 -24.68 10.71 -20.47
CA MET A 303 -23.76 11.67 -21.08
C MET A 303 -24.15 13.12 -20.73
N ILE A 304 -23.18 13.93 -20.31
CA ILE A 304 -23.35 15.37 -20.06
C ILE A 304 -22.43 16.14 -21.00
N GLU A 305 -22.98 17.11 -21.74
CA GLU A 305 -22.20 17.95 -22.67
C GLU A 305 -21.71 19.24 -22.00
N TYR A 306 -20.42 19.53 -22.12
CA TYR A 306 -19.74 20.71 -21.56
C TYR A 306 -19.23 21.62 -22.68
N LYS A 307 -19.46 22.93 -22.59
CA LYS A 307 -18.94 23.89 -23.59
C LYS A 307 -17.44 24.13 -23.43
N ASP A 308 -17.01 24.36 -22.20
CA ASP A 308 -15.62 24.60 -21.83
C ASP A 308 -15.02 23.36 -21.15
N THR A 309 -13.77 23.02 -21.50
CA THR A 309 -13.11 21.81 -20.98
C THR A 309 -12.80 21.91 -19.49
N ASP A 310 -12.47 23.11 -19.01
CA ASP A 310 -11.96 23.32 -17.67
C ASP A 310 -13.06 23.11 -16.61
N ASP A 311 -14.31 23.46 -16.94
CA ASP A 311 -15.51 23.15 -16.13
C ASP A 311 -15.74 21.63 -16.00
N ALA A 312 -15.52 20.88 -17.09
CA ALA A 312 -15.67 19.43 -17.08
C ALA A 312 -14.58 18.77 -16.22
N VAL A 313 -13.33 19.22 -16.34
CA VAL A 313 -12.21 18.76 -15.50
C VAL A 313 -12.46 19.10 -14.03
N ALA A 314 -12.98 20.28 -13.72
CA ALA A 314 -13.38 20.65 -12.37
C ALA A 314 -14.50 19.74 -11.82
N ASP A 315 -15.46 19.33 -12.64
CA ASP A 315 -16.51 18.38 -12.25
C ASP A 315 -16.00 16.94 -12.02
N VAL A 316 -14.98 16.48 -12.77
CA VAL A 316 -14.26 15.21 -12.46
C VAL A 316 -13.55 15.32 -11.12
N ARG A 317 -12.79 16.40 -10.89
CA ARG A 317 -12.08 16.63 -9.62
C ARG A 317 -13.03 16.71 -8.42
N ARG A 318 -14.21 17.31 -8.60
CA ARG A 318 -15.30 17.33 -7.60
C ARG A 318 -16.02 15.99 -7.41
N GLY A 319 -15.81 15.01 -8.30
CA GLY A 319 -16.51 13.73 -8.27
C GLY A 319 -17.99 13.80 -8.65
N LYS A 320 -18.41 14.87 -9.33
CA LYS A 320 -19.80 15.05 -9.82
C LYS A 320 -20.05 14.20 -11.07
N ILE A 321 -19.02 14.05 -11.90
CA ILE A 321 -18.93 13.05 -12.97
C ILE A 321 -17.77 12.11 -12.65
N ALA A 322 -17.90 10.83 -13.03
CA ALA A 322 -16.86 9.84 -12.75
C ALA A 322 -15.69 9.93 -13.74
N ALA A 323 -15.97 10.37 -14.98
CA ALA A 323 -14.97 10.54 -16.02
C ALA A 323 -15.34 11.66 -16.99
N PHE A 324 -14.34 12.20 -17.69
CA PHE A 324 -14.48 13.11 -18.81
C PHE A 324 -13.79 12.49 -20.03
N VAL A 325 -14.51 12.35 -21.15
CA VAL A 325 -13.97 11.81 -22.40
C VAL A 325 -13.66 12.95 -23.36
N THR A 326 -12.40 13.06 -23.79
CA THR A 326 -11.89 14.12 -24.68
C THR A 326 -10.82 13.54 -25.60
N ASP A 327 -10.27 14.30 -26.57
CA ASP A 327 -9.13 13.82 -27.37
C ASP A 327 -7.95 13.45 -26.45
N HIS A 328 -7.29 12.31 -26.68
CA HIS A 328 -6.30 11.75 -25.74
C HIS A 328 -5.18 12.74 -25.37
N ILE A 329 -4.65 13.48 -26.34
CA ILE A 329 -3.67 14.56 -26.13
C ILE A 329 -4.16 15.68 -25.19
N ASN A 330 -5.45 16.01 -25.20
CA ASN A 330 -6.03 17.01 -24.30
C ASN A 330 -6.21 16.45 -22.88
N ALA A 331 -6.62 15.18 -22.74
CA ALA A 331 -6.68 14.50 -21.45
C ALA A 331 -5.29 14.35 -20.80
N LEU A 332 -4.26 13.98 -21.57
CA LEU A 332 -2.88 13.82 -21.11
C LEU A 332 -2.36 15.07 -20.41
N TYR A 333 -2.59 16.25 -20.98
CA TYR A 333 -2.19 17.52 -20.38
C TYR A 333 -2.75 17.72 -18.96
N PHE A 334 -4.03 17.43 -18.74
CA PHE A 334 -4.65 17.58 -17.41
C PHE A 334 -4.12 16.60 -16.34
N THR A 335 -3.43 15.52 -16.74
CA THR A 335 -2.71 14.62 -15.81
C THR A 335 -1.32 15.15 -15.42
N GLN A 336 -0.75 16.08 -16.19
CA GLN A 336 0.60 16.64 -15.99
C GLN A 336 0.60 17.99 -15.25
N VAL A 337 -0.59 18.53 -14.95
CA VAL A 337 -0.80 19.84 -14.29
C VAL A 337 -1.27 19.63 -12.85
N LYS A 338 -0.82 20.47 -11.92
CA LYS A 338 -1.21 20.36 -10.50
C LYS A 338 -2.74 20.52 -10.32
N PRO A 339 -3.37 19.79 -9.38
CA PRO A 339 -2.77 19.01 -8.28
C PRO A 339 -2.53 17.52 -8.58
N CYS A 340 -2.34 17.11 -9.85
CA CYS A 340 -1.93 15.73 -10.21
C CYS A 340 -2.90 14.63 -9.71
N ASP A 341 -4.18 14.99 -9.50
CA ASP A 341 -5.25 14.14 -8.97
C ASP A 341 -6.06 13.43 -10.06
N LEU A 342 -5.54 13.44 -11.28
CA LEU A 342 -6.17 12.92 -12.49
C LEU A 342 -5.23 11.95 -13.22
N ALA A 343 -5.80 10.92 -13.81
CA ALA A 343 -5.09 9.99 -14.68
C ALA A 343 -5.92 9.67 -15.93
N LEU A 344 -5.23 9.12 -16.91
CA LEU A 344 -5.84 8.50 -18.08
C LEU A 344 -6.29 7.06 -17.75
N GLY A 345 -7.43 6.66 -18.31
CA GLY A 345 -7.81 5.26 -18.42
C GLY A 345 -6.81 4.48 -19.28
N SER A 346 -6.74 3.17 -19.06
CA SER A 346 -5.85 2.25 -19.78
C SER A 346 -6.26 1.96 -21.23
N GLU A 347 -7.48 2.35 -21.62
CA GLU A 347 -8.05 2.13 -22.94
C GLU A 347 -8.29 3.47 -23.65
N VAL A 348 -7.85 3.58 -24.91
CA VAL A 348 -8.18 4.69 -25.80
C VAL A 348 -9.45 4.34 -26.57
N VAL A 349 -10.46 5.20 -26.49
CA VAL A 349 -11.80 4.96 -27.05
C VAL A 349 -11.89 5.48 -28.47
N GLY A 350 -12.38 4.63 -29.38
CA GLY A 350 -12.57 4.99 -30.79
C GLY A 350 -11.25 5.21 -31.54
N SER A 351 -11.34 5.80 -32.73
CA SER A 351 -10.18 6.18 -33.54
C SER A 351 -10.38 7.56 -34.14
N GLY A 352 -9.32 8.38 -34.10
CA GLY A 352 -9.37 9.74 -34.58
C GLY A 352 -7.98 10.36 -34.65
N SER A 353 -7.53 10.70 -35.85
CA SER A 353 -6.31 11.47 -36.06
C SER A 353 -6.62 12.97 -36.00
N LEU A 354 -5.71 13.77 -35.45
CA LEU A 354 -5.85 15.22 -35.38
C LEU A 354 -5.19 15.88 -36.60
N VAL A 355 -5.95 16.72 -37.30
CA VAL A 355 -5.52 17.41 -38.52
C VAL A 355 -5.69 18.92 -38.40
N LEU A 356 -4.93 19.68 -39.20
CA LEU A 356 -5.24 21.08 -39.44
C LEU A 356 -6.32 21.18 -40.51
N ALA A 357 -7.45 21.78 -40.17
CA ALA A 357 -8.61 21.89 -41.05
C ALA A 357 -8.60 23.21 -41.85
N LEU A 358 -8.84 23.10 -43.15
CA LEU A 358 -8.89 24.20 -44.11
C LEU A 358 -10.30 24.33 -44.70
N LYS A 359 -10.62 25.53 -45.17
CA LYS A 359 -11.83 25.76 -45.98
C LYS A 359 -11.85 24.81 -47.20
N PRO A 360 -13.04 24.44 -47.73
CA PRO A 360 -13.13 23.71 -48.99
C PRO A 360 -12.43 24.46 -50.14
N ASN A 361 -11.90 23.70 -51.10
CA ASN A 361 -11.18 24.20 -52.28
C ASN A 361 -10.11 25.25 -51.93
N SER A 362 -9.17 24.86 -51.06
CA SER A 362 -8.06 25.69 -50.60
C SER A 362 -6.81 25.47 -51.46
N THR A 363 -6.30 26.54 -52.08
CA THR A 363 -5.10 26.50 -52.94
C THR A 363 -3.80 26.27 -52.16
N ILE A 364 -3.80 26.51 -50.84
CA ILE A 364 -2.64 26.32 -49.97
C ILE A 364 -2.52 24.89 -49.40
N ARG A 365 -3.53 24.02 -49.59
CA ARG A 365 -3.57 22.67 -49.00
C ARG A 365 -2.32 21.86 -49.32
N GLY A 366 -1.97 21.72 -50.61
CA GLY A 366 -0.82 20.90 -51.03
C GLY A 366 0.51 21.39 -50.44
N LYS A 367 0.74 22.71 -50.46
CA LYS A 367 1.95 23.31 -49.86
C LYS A 367 2.07 23.07 -48.36
N LEU A 368 0.94 23.07 -47.63
CA LEU A 368 0.90 22.78 -46.20
C LEU A 368 1.04 21.28 -45.90
N ASP A 369 0.57 20.41 -46.80
CA ASP A 369 0.79 18.96 -46.73
C ASP A 369 2.28 18.62 -46.85
N ASP A 370 2.93 19.13 -47.91
CA ASP A 370 4.37 18.96 -48.17
C ASP A 370 5.22 19.55 -47.03
N ALA A 371 4.78 20.69 -46.45
CA ALA A 371 5.46 21.32 -45.33
C ALA A 371 5.32 20.53 -44.03
N MET A 372 4.13 19.98 -43.74
CA MET A 372 3.92 19.12 -42.57
C MET A 372 4.82 17.88 -42.63
N LEU A 373 4.90 17.23 -43.80
CA LEU A 373 5.75 16.07 -43.98
C LEU A 373 7.23 16.40 -43.76
N LYS A 374 7.73 17.50 -44.34
CA LYS A 374 9.12 17.97 -44.11
C LYS A 374 9.41 18.33 -42.65
N LEU A 375 8.47 18.94 -41.94
CA LEU A 375 8.63 19.25 -40.51
C LEU A 375 8.62 18.00 -39.63
N ALA A 376 7.90 16.95 -40.03
CA ALA A 376 7.94 15.64 -39.38
C ALA A 376 9.27 14.91 -39.66
N GLU A 377 9.70 14.84 -40.92
CA GLU A 377 10.97 14.23 -41.35
C GLU A 377 12.21 14.90 -40.72
N SER A 378 12.17 16.23 -40.55
CA SER A 378 13.28 17.00 -39.95
C SER A 378 13.32 16.94 -38.42
N GLY A 379 12.38 16.26 -37.75
CA GLY A 379 12.32 16.14 -36.30
C GLY A 379 11.73 17.34 -35.55
N GLN A 380 11.42 18.44 -36.24
CA GLN A 380 10.90 19.67 -35.61
C GLN A 380 9.53 19.48 -34.95
N VAL A 381 8.63 18.68 -35.55
CA VAL A 381 7.33 18.35 -34.92
C VAL A 381 7.52 17.52 -33.63
N PRO A 382 8.31 16.43 -33.62
CA PRO A 382 8.72 15.75 -32.38
C PRO A 382 9.31 16.65 -31.29
N ASP A 383 10.22 17.55 -31.62
CA ASP A 383 10.82 18.48 -30.65
C ASP A 383 9.80 19.47 -30.08
N LEU A 384 8.94 20.04 -30.94
CA LEU A 384 7.84 20.91 -30.49
C LEU A 384 6.85 20.15 -29.59
N ARG A 385 6.59 18.87 -29.89
CA ARG A 385 5.75 18.01 -29.06
C ARG A 385 6.40 17.75 -27.70
N ARG A 386 7.70 17.45 -27.63
CA ARG A 386 8.42 17.28 -26.36
C ARG A 386 8.30 18.52 -25.47
N LYS A 387 8.53 19.71 -26.05
CA LYS A 387 8.38 21.02 -25.38
C LYS A 387 7.00 21.19 -24.71
N TRP A 388 5.92 20.87 -25.42
CA TRP A 388 4.55 21.14 -24.95
C TRP A 388 3.89 20.01 -24.13
N PHE A 389 4.38 18.77 -24.22
CA PHE A 389 3.74 17.57 -23.63
C PHE A 389 4.65 16.71 -22.72
N GLN A 390 5.92 17.09 -22.55
CA GLN A 390 6.87 16.39 -21.68
C GLN A 390 7.67 17.39 -20.82
N ASP A 391 8.34 18.36 -21.45
CA ASP A 391 9.27 19.27 -20.76
C ASP A 391 8.54 20.25 -19.81
N ASN A 392 7.24 20.46 -19.99
CA ASN A 392 6.39 21.36 -19.20
C ASN A 392 5.55 20.62 -18.12
N SER A 393 5.92 19.40 -17.70
CA SER A 393 5.16 18.69 -16.66
C SER A 393 5.35 19.32 -15.26
N GLU A 394 4.25 19.64 -14.59
CA GLU A 394 4.26 20.19 -13.22
C GLU A 394 4.26 19.09 -12.13
N CYS A 395 3.96 17.85 -12.53
CA CYS A 395 3.74 16.72 -11.62
C CYS A 395 5.00 15.90 -11.30
N ASP A 396 6.06 15.98 -12.10
CA ASP A 396 7.29 15.21 -11.87
C ASP A 396 8.25 15.89 -10.87
N SER A 397 8.10 17.20 -10.67
CA SER A 397 9.10 18.05 -9.99
C SER A 397 8.95 18.20 -8.47
N GLU A 398 7.90 17.61 -7.87
CA GLU A 398 7.61 17.76 -6.42
C GLU A 398 7.40 16.44 -5.65
N ALA A 399 7.64 15.29 -6.31
CA ALA A 399 7.61 13.97 -5.65
C ALA A 399 8.70 13.78 -4.56
N THR A 400 9.65 14.71 -4.46
CA THR A 400 10.94 14.55 -3.76
C THR A 400 11.03 15.16 -2.35
N THR A 401 9.98 15.80 -1.81
CA THR A 401 10.04 16.39 -0.45
C THR A 401 9.20 15.65 0.60
N GLU A 402 8.07 15.04 0.21
CA GLU A 402 7.16 14.31 1.15
C GLU A 402 6.93 12.83 0.76
N GLY A 403 7.23 12.43 -0.48
CA GLY A 403 6.89 11.12 -1.08
C GLY A 403 7.60 9.88 -0.51
N GLY A 404 8.28 9.99 0.64
CA GLY A 404 8.94 8.88 1.34
C GLY A 404 8.60 8.76 2.82
N ARG A 405 7.61 9.53 3.31
CA ARG A 405 7.23 9.57 4.73
C ARG A 405 6.02 8.68 4.98
N LEU A 406 6.15 7.72 5.90
CA LEU A 406 5.05 6.85 6.32
C LEU A 406 3.96 7.68 7.00
N SER A 407 2.81 7.86 6.35
CA SER A 407 1.70 8.65 6.91
C SER A 407 0.92 7.85 7.96
N MET A 408 0.27 8.56 8.90
CA MET A 408 -0.62 7.92 9.89
C MET A 408 -1.76 7.13 9.22
N ALA A 409 -2.24 7.59 8.07
CA ALA A 409 -3.28 6.91 7.29
C ALA A 409 -2.84 5.54 6.75
N GLN A 410 -1.55 5.36 6.44
CA GLN A 410 -0.97 4.09 5.95
C GLN A 410 -0.54 3.15 7.08
N ALA A 411 -0.39 3.65 8.31
CA ALA A 411 0.26 2.94 9.42
C ALA A 411 -0.60 2.67 10.66
N TRP A 412 -1.83 3.23 10.76
CA TRP A 412 -2.63 3.16 11.99
C TRP A 412 -2.90 1.75 12.51
N SER A 413 -3.00 0.74 11.62
CA SER A 413 -3.25 -0.65 12.01
C SER A 413 -2.13 -1.25 12.87
N VAL A 414 -0.88 -0.83 12.68
CA VAL A 414 0.28 -1.32 13.45
C VAL A 414 0.14 -0.97 14.93
N PHE A 415 -0.50 0.17 15.24
CA PHE A 415 -0.78 0.59 16.62
C PHE A 415 -2.01 -0.11 17.23
N VAL A 416 -2.92 -0.64 16.40
CA VAL A 416 -4.12 -1.36 16.88
C VAL A 416 -3.78 -2.78 17.32
N ILE A 417 -2.83 -3.45 16.68
CA ILE A 417 -2.38 -4.81 17.05
C ILE A 417 -1.99 -4.93 18.53
N PRO A 418 -1.07 -4.11 19.10
CA PRO A 418 -0.72 -4.20 20.52
C PRO A 418 -1.86 -3.79 21.45
N ALA A 419 -2.74 -2.87 21.03
CA ALA A 419 -3.91 -2.47 21.82
C ALA A 419 -4.91 -3.62 21.99
N VAL A 420 -5.21 -4.35 20.90
CA VAL A 420 -6.05 -5.56 20.93
C VAL A 420 -5.37 -6.67 21.72
N GLY A 421 -4.06 -6.86 21.57
CA GLY A 421 -3.28 -7.83 22.34
C GLY A 421 -3.31 -7.56 23.85
N ALA A 422 -3.17 -6.30 24.26
CA ALA A 422 -3.26 -5.89 25.66
C ALA A 422 -4.67 -6.12 26.23
N ALA A 423 -5.72 -5.74 25.48
CA ALA A 423 -7.10 -5.98 25.89
C ALA A 423 -7.41 -7.48 26.06
N ALA A 424 -7.01 -8.31 25.10
CA ALA A 424 -7.16 -9.76 25.18
C ALA A 424 -6.36 -10.37 26.36
N GLY A 425 -5.12 -9.91 26.59
CA GLY A 425 -4.30 -10.35 27.72
C GLY A 425 -4.93 -10.02 29.08
N ILE A 426 -5.47 -8.80 29.24
CA ILE A 426 -6.20 -8.38 30.45
C ILE A 426 -7.46 -9.22 30.66
N LEU A 427 -8.23 -9.50 29.60
CA LEU A 427 -9.43 -10.35 29.68
C LEU A 427 -9.11 -11.79 30.06
N ILE A 428 -8.04 -12.38 29.51
CA ILE A 428 -7.57 -13.72 29.87
C ILE A 428 -7.09 -13.76 31.33
N ALA A 429 -6.28 -12.78 31.75
CA ALA A 429 -5.83 -12.69 33.14
C ALA A 429 -7.00 -12.54 34.13
N ALA A 430 -8.02 -11.72 33.79
CA ALA A 430 -9.23 -11.60 34.60
C ALA A 430 -10.04 -12.92 34.67
N ALA A 431 -10.14 -13.65 33.55
CA ALA A 431 -10.78 -14.96 33.51
C ALA A 431 -10.02 -16.02 34.32
N GLU A 432 -8.69 -16.04 34.27
CA GLU A 432 -7.84 -16.92 35.10
C GLU A 432 -8.01 -16.60 36.59
N VAL A 433 -7.94 -15.33 37.00
CA VAL A 433 -8.15 -14.92 38.39
C VAL A 433 -9.55 -15.32 38.87
N PHE A 434 -10.59 -15.14 38.05
CA PHE A 434 -11.95 -15.59 38.38
C PHE A 434 -12.04 -17.12 38.52
N TYR A 435 -11.43 -17.88 37.60
CA TYR A 435 -11.38 -19.34 37.64
C TYR A 435 -10.68 -19.86 38.90
N TYR A 436 -9.49 -19.35 39.24
CA TYR A 436 -8.79 -19.76 40.45
C TYR A 436 -9.55 -19.38 41.72
N ASN A 437 -10.08 -18.15 41.80
CA ASN A 437 -10.70 -17.66 43.03
C ASN A 437 -12.07 -18.31 43.32
N LYS A 438 -12.88 -18.60 42.29
CA LYS A 438 -14.16 -19.31 42.48
C LYS A 438 -14.06 -20.84 42.39
N MET A 439 -13.40 -21.37 41.37
CA MET A 439 -13.51 -22.79 41.03
C MET A 439 -12.44 -23.63 41.72
N PHE A 440 -11.19 -23.16 41.76
CA PHE A 440 -10.08 -23.91 42.38
C PHE A 440 -10.22 -23.94 43.92
N VAL A 441 -10.49 -22.80 44.56
CA VAL A 441 -10.73 -22.74 46.02
C VAL A 441 -11.97 -23.57 46.41
N GLY A 442 -13.07 -23.48 45.66
CA GLY A 442 -14.30 -24.23 45.92
C GLY A 442 -14.14 -25.75 45.77
N VAL A 443 -13.37 -26.22 44.79
CA VAL A 443 -13.08 -27.67 44.63
C VAL A 443 -12.10 -28.16 45.71
N GLN A 444 -11.15 -27.33 46.14
CA GLN A 444 -10.13 -27.74 47.11
C GLN A 444 -10.64 -27.73 48.56
N SER A 445 -11.57 -26.83 48.92
CA SER A 445 -12.29 -26.91 50.21
C SER A 445 -13.15 -28.18 50.28
N LEU A 446 -13.93 -28.48 49.24
CA LEU A 446 -14.75 -29.71 49.16
C LEU A 446 -13.90 -30.98 49.32
N ARG A 447 -12.68 -30.98 48.78
CA ARG A 447 -11.72 -32.09 48.91
C ARG A 447 -11.16 -32.22 50.32
N HIS A 448 -10.90 -31.11 51.00
CA HIS A 448 -10.53 -31.09 52.40
C HIS A 448 -11.66 -31.63 53.30
N ASP A 449 -12.90 -31.20 53.07
CA ASP A 449 -14.07 -31.66 53.81
C ASP A 449 -14.33 -33.17 53.62
N LEU A 450 -14.21 -33.68 52.39
CA LEU A 450 -14.26 -35.14 52.15
C LEU A 450 -13.16 -35.89 52.92
N SER A 451 -11.94 -35.35 52.97
CA SER A 451 -10.84 -35.99 53.73
C SER A 451 -11.09 -35.95 55.25
N ALA A 452 -11.67 -34.87 55.75
CA ALA A 452 -11.99 -34.69 57.17
C ALA A 452 -13.18 -35.58 57.61
N MET A 453 -14.19 -35.75 56.74
CA MET A 453 -15.25 -36.75 56.94
C MET A 453 -14.69 -38.17 56.92
N GLY A 454 -13.81 -38.50 55.96
CA GLY A 454 -13.12 -39.80 55.90
C GLY A 454 -12.36 -40.12 57.19
N ALA A 455 -11.60 -39.16 57.72
CA ALA A 455 -10.90 -39.31 59.00
C ALA A 455 -11.86 -39.50 60.18
N ARG A 456 -12.97 -38.73 60.24
CA ARG A 456 -14.00 -38.86 61.29
C ARG A 456 -14.73 -40.21 61.24
N VAL A 457 -15.02 -40.76 60.06
CA VAL A 457 -15.62 -42.10 59.88
C VAL A 457 -14.68 -43.23 60.29
N VAL A 458 -13.36 -43.08 60.09
CA VAL A 458 -12.37 -44.03 60.59
C VAL A 458 -12.22 -43.95 62.11
N LEU A 459 -12.26 -42.75 62.69
CA LEU A 459 -12.15 -42.55 64.14
C LEU A 459 -13.38 -43.12 64.89
N SER A 460 -14.60 -42.87 64.39
CA SER A 460 -15.82 -43.43 64.97
C SER A 460 -15.89 -44.95 64.84
N ARG A 461 -15.41 -45.53 63.73
CA ARG A 461 -15.25 -46.99 63.59
C ARG A 461 -14.23 -47.60 64.55
N ARG A 462 -13.23 -46.85 65.05
CA ARG A 462 -12.34 -47.33 66.12
C ARG A 462 -13.00 -47.25 67.50
N LEU A 463 -13.72 -46.17 67.80
CA LEU A 463 -14.46 -46.02 69.05
C LEU A 463 -15.61 -47.04 69.21
N HIS A 464 -16.20 -47.52 68.12
CA HIS A 464 -17.22 -48.57 68.15
C HIS A 464 -16.63 -50.00 68.20
N ARG A 465 -15.31 -50.16 68.36
CA ARG A 465 -14.60 -51.45 68.42
C ARG A 465 -13.95 -51.71 69.78
N GLN A 466 -14.68 -51.46 70.86
CA GLN A 466 -14.41 -52.06 72.18
C GLN A 466 -15.69 -52.59 72.85
N PRO A 467 -15.83 -53.91 73.00
CA PRO A 467 -16.47 -54.48 74.17
C PRO A 467 -15.46 -54.54 75.33
N ARG A 468 -15.87 -54.13 76.53
CA ARG A 468 -15.14 -54.43 77.76
C ARG A 468 -15.32 -55.91 78.10
N SER A 469 -14.24 -56.60 78.47
CA SER A 469 -14.32 -57.74 79.39
C SER A 469 -13.19 -57.66 80.41
N ILE A 470 -13.58 -57.72 81.68
CA ILE A 470 -12.65 -57.82 82.81
C ILE A 470 -12.44 -59.31 83.07
N SER A 471 -11.20 -59.77 83.07
CA SER A 471 -10.83 -61.00 83.79
C SER A 471 -9.50 -60.77 84.52
N LYS A 472 -9.46 -61.21 85.77
CA LYS A 472 -8.29 -61.12 86.64
C LYS A 472 -7.42 -62.37 86.45
N SER A 473 -6.10 -62.20 86.39
CA SER A 473 -5.17 -63.21 86.90
C SER A 473 -4.00 -62.52 87.59
N LEU A 474 -3.74 -62.94 88.83
CA LEU A 474 -2.68 -62.46 89.72
C LEU A 474 -1.56 -63.50 89.79
N ARG A 475 -0.30 -63.03 89.71
CA ARG A 475 0.99 -63.57 90.21
C ARG A 475 2.01 -62.49 89.82
N PHE A 476 2.55 -61.61 90.67
CA PHE A 476 3.16 -61.69 92.01
C PHE A 476 4.56 -62.33 92.03
N GLY A 477 5.55 -61.57 92.54
CA GLY A 477 7.00 -61.79 92.45
C GLY A 477 7.72 -60.57 91.84
N SER A 478 7.83 -59.42 92.52
CA SER A 478 8.83 -59.08 93.57
C SER A 478 10.22 -58.76 92.97
N ALA A 479 10.52 -57.48 92.66
CA ALA A 479 11.33 -56.53 93.48
C ALA A 479 12.85 -56.64 93.17
N THR A 480 13.71 -55.61 93.18
CA THR A 480 13.69 -54.16 93.49
C THR A 480 14.26 -53.36 92.26
N ASP A 481 14.42 -52.03 92.15
CA ASP A 481 14.71 -50.97 93.15
C ASP A 481 14.31 -49.54 92.67
N HIS A 482 14.38 -48.56 93.58
CA HIS A 482 13.96 -47.14 93.45
C HIS A 482 15.04 -46.24 92.78
N THR A 483 14.85 -44.96 92.38
CA THR A 483 13.89 -43.86 92.71
C THR A 483 13.23 -43.27 91.42
N PHE A 484 12.43 -42.18 91.32
CA PHE A 484 12.18 -40.92 92.08
C PHE A 484 13.34 -39.88 92.01
N ASP A 485 13.16 -38.55 91.99
CA ASP A 485 12.01 -37.62 92.05
C ASP A 485 12.00 -36.71 90.77
N VAL A 486 11.01 -35.91 90.33
CA VAL A 486 9.78 -35.26 90.87
C VAL A 486 9.96 -33.83 91.46
N GLU A 487 9.66 -32.78 90.66
CA GLU A 487 8.87 -31.56 91.03
C GLU A 487 8.56 -30.71 89.76
N SER A 488 7.62 -29.76 89.79
CA SER A 488 7.24 -28.89 88.64
C SER A 488 7.05 -27.39 89.03
N PRO A 489 6.17 -26.54 88.43
CA PRO A 489 6.62 -25.26 87.84
C PRO A 489 5.99 -23.98 88.45
N VAL A 490 6.56 -22.80 88.20
CA VAL A 490 5.90 -21.48 88.44
C VAL A 490 6.24 -20.46 87.34
N GLN A 491 5.27 -19.57 87.06
CA GLN A 491 5.30 -18.44 86.10
C GLN A 491 5.82 -17.15 86.74
N ASP A 492 6.22 -16.17 85.91
CA ASP A 492 5.92 -14.72 86.00
C ASP A 492 6.49 -14.09 84.70
N ALA A 493 5.82 -13.26 83.91
CA ALA A 493 4.96 -12.07 84.13
C ALA A 493 5.74 -10.74 84.07
N ASP A 494 5.35 -9.95 83.06
CA ASP A 494 5.33 -8.48 82.96
C ASP A 494 6.61 -7.62 82.79
N ASP A 495 6.65 -6.99 81.61
CA ASP A 495 6.57 -5.52 81.38
C ASP A 495 7.77 -4.65 80.93
N ALA A 496 7.39 -3.70 80.05
CA ALA A 496 7.98 -2.38 79.78
C ALA A 496 9.40 -2.27 79.13
N ASN A 497 9.76 -1.22 78.37
CA ASN A 497 9.04 -0.23 77.56
C ASN A 497 10.09 0.60 76.77
N SER A 498 9.80 1.05 75.54
CA SER A 498 9.96 2.45 75.07
C SER A 498 10.15 2.60 73.56
N GLN A 499 9.56 3.68 73.03
CA GLN A 499 9.67 4.15 71.66
C GLN A 499 10.52 5.43 71.58
N LYS A 500 11.15 5.69 70.42
CA LYS A 500 11.31 6.98 69.67
C LYS A 500 12.56 6.87 68.77
N SER A 501 12.61 7.25 67.48
CA SER A 501 11.96 8.32 66.67
C SER A 501 12.75 9.64 66.59
N ALA A 502 12.73 10.26 65.40
CA ALA A 502 13.50 11.41 64.89
C ALA A 502 15.02 11.14 64.65
N ALA A 503 15.69 11.48 63.52
CA ALA A 503 15.51 12.41 62.39
C ALA A 503 16.16 13.81 62.54
N ASP A 504 17.27 14.03 61.84
CA ASP A 504 17.84 15.29 61.27
C ASP A 504 19.29 15.00 60.79
N LYS A 505 20.06 15.82 60.05
CA LYS A 505 19.90 16.74 58.88
C LYS A 505 21.25 17.47 58.69
N ALA A 506 21.58 17.91 57.47
CA ALA A 506 22.69 18.83 57.10
C ALA A 506 24.14 18.30 57.36
N ALA A 507 25.23 18.79 56.75
CA ALA A 507 25.50 19.81 55.70
C ALA A 507 26.64 19.23 54.79
N GLN A 508 26.77 19.47 53.48
CA GLN A 508 26.90 20.70 52.67
C GLN A 508 28.27 21.42 52.78
N ARG A 509 28.76 21.79 51.58
CA ARG A 509 30.01 22.47 51.19
C ARG A 509 31.24 21.57 50.95
N ASP A 510 32.12 21.87 49.98
CA ASP A 510 32.00 22.63 48.71
C ASP A 510 33.24 22.31 47.83
N GLY A 511 33.17 22.50 46.49
CA GLY A 511 34.38 22.68 45.66
C GLY A 511 34.28 22.23 44.20
N SER A 512 34.74 23.07 43.27
CA SER A 512 34.65 22.92 41.81
C SER A 512 35.97 22.53 41.12
N GLY A 513 35.92 21.81 39.98
CA GLY A 513 37.01 21.88 38.99
C GLY A 513 37.13 20.71 37.99
N SER A 514 36.99 21.00 36.68
CA SER A 514 37.42 20.24 35.47
C SER A 514 37.08 18.73 35.33
N GLY A 515 36.96 18.15 34.14
CA GLY A 515 37.17 18.67 32.79
C GLY A 515 37.95 17.68 31.91
N SER A 516 37.23 16.95 31.05
CA SER A 516 37.73 16.27 29.84
C SER A 516 39.03 15.45 29.87
N SER A 517 38.93 14.12 29.96
CA SER A 517 39.76 13.20 29.16
C SER A 517 39.22 11.76 29.21
N SER A 518 38.69 11.24 28.09
CA SER A 518 38.51 9.81 27.77
C SER A 518 37.86 9.56 26.40
N ALA A 519 36.98 10.46 25.95
CA ALA A 519 36.16 10.24 24.74
C ALA A 519 36.87 10.46 23.38
N LYS A 520 38.16 10.83 23.35
CA LYS A 520 38.90 11.13 22.11
C LYS A 520 39.93 10.08 21.68
N GLN A 521 40.11 8.99 22.44
CA GLN A 521 41.21 8.04 22.19
C GLN A 521 40.80 6.76 21.42
N GLN A 522 39.50 6.50 21.23
CA GLN A 522 39.02 5.35 20.46
C GLN A 522 38.75 5.63 18.97
N GLN A 523 38.65 6.90 18.56
CA GLN A 523 38.27 7.25 17.18
C GLN A 523 39.47 7.34 16.21
N GLN A 524 40.71 7.10 16.69
CA GLN A 524 41.94 7.24 15.90
C GLN A 524 42.64 5.91 15.58
N GLN A 525 42.10 4.76 16.02
CA GLN A 525 42.67 3.42 15.76
C GLN A 525 42.03 2.66 14.58
N GLN A 526 40.90 3.10 14.03
CA GLN A 526 40.23 2.40 12.92
C GLN A 526 40.58 2.92 11.50
N GLN A 527 41.40 3.97 11.36
CA GLN A 527 41.84 4.50 10.07
C GLN A 527 43.24 4.03 9.63
N ARG A 528 43.76 2.91 10.17
CA ARG A 528 45.11 2.38 9.86
C ARG A 528 45.18 0.89 9.50
N GLN A 529 44.07 0.27 9.10
CA GLN A 529 44.02 -1.13 8.60
C GLN A 529 43.25 -1.24 7.28
N GLY A 530 43.56 -0.35 6.34
CA GLY A 530 42.93 -0.29 5.02
C GLY A 530 43.85 0.26 3.94
N SER A 531 45.15 -0.05 4.02
CA SER A 531 46.15 0.31 3.00
C SER A 531 47.45 -0.50 3.17
N GLU A 532 47.47 -1.73 2.67
CA GLU A 532 48.63 -2.46 2.14
C GLU A 532 48.13 -3.46 1.10
#